data_AF-A0A1L6MVH9-F1
#
_entry.id   AF-A0A1L6MVH9-F1
#
_cell.length_a   1.000
_cell.length_b   1.000
_cell.length_c   1.000
_cell.angle_alpha   90.00
_cell.angle_beta   90.00
_cell.angle_gamma   90.00
#
_symmetry.space_group_name_H-M   'P 1'
#
loop_
_entity.id
_entity.type
_entity.pdbx_description
1 polymer ?
#
loop_
_entity_poly.entity_id
_entity_poly.type
_entity_poly.pdbx_seq_one_letter_code
_entity_poly.pdbx_strand_id
1 'polypeptide(L)' 'MEQIRAACLPYPHAVIVPLGSGETAVGLVVGLVLEGLPTPVRAVVVVRPSWLTRVYNSVAARSKN' A
#
# COMPACT_ATOMS: atom_id res chain seq x y z
N MET A 1 -11.65 -4.08 -8.70
CA MET A 1 -12.66 -3.00 -8.86
C MET A 1 -14.04 -3.51 -9.24
N GLU A 2 -14.13 -4.67 -9.89
CA GLU A 2 -15.39 -5.33 -10.27
C GLU A 2 -16.48 -5.31 -9.19
N GLN A 3 -16.17 -5.75 -7.95
CA GLN A 3 -17.16 -5.79 -6.86
C GLN A 3 -17.71 -4.42 -6.45
N ILE A 4 -16.90 -3.36 -6.52
CA ILE A 4 -17.34 -1.98 -6.23
C ILE A 4 -18.22 -1.47 -7.37
N ARG A 5 -17.79 -1.69 -8.63
CA ARG A 5 -18.56 -1.30 -9.82
C ARG A 5 -19.90 -2.03 -9.91
N ALA A 6 -19.95 -3.30 -9.46
CA ALA A 6 -21.16 -4.10 -9.36
C ALA A 6 -22.04 -3.76 -8.15
N ALA A 7 -21.67 -2.75 -7.34
CA ALA A 7 -22.36 -2.37 -6.10
C ALA A 7 -22.50 -3.50 -5.06
N CYS A 8 -21.69 -4.56 -5.17
CA CYS A 8 -21.63 -5.62 -4.17
C CYS A 8 -20.91 -5.19 -2.90
N LEU A 9 -20.05 -4.16 -3.01
CA LEU A 9 -19.31 -3.57 -1.90
C LEU A 9 -19.34 -2.04 -2.00
N PRO A 10 -19.35 -1.33 -0.87
CA PRO A 10 -19.26 0.12 -0.86
C PRO A 10 -17.88 0.58 -1.35
N TYR A 11 -17.82 1.86 -1.72
CA TYR A 11 -16.56 2.50 -2.05
C TYR A 11 -15.66 2.58 -0.79
N PRO A 12 -14.40 2.14 -0.84
CA PRO A 12 -13.52 2.14 0.32
C PRO A 12 -13.09 3.56 0.71
N HIS A 13 -13.18 3.89 1.99
CA HIS A 13 -12.63 5.16 2.51
C HIS A 13 -11.10 5.13 2.63
N ALA A 14 -10.52 3.95 2.80
CA ALA A 14 -9.08 3.70 2.80
C ALA A 14 -8.80 2.21 2.57
N VAL A 15 -7.60 1.89 2.09
CA VAL A 15 -7.08 0.52 2.07
C VAL A 15 -5.88 0.44 3.02
N ILE A 16 -5.94 -0.49 3.98
CA ILE A 16 -4.85 -0.76 4.91
C ILE A 16 -4.10 -2.00 4.42
N VAL A 17 -2.78 -1.91 4.30
CA VAL A 17 -1.94 -3.03 3.84
C VAL A 17 -0.73 -3.23 4.76
N PRO A 18 -0.24 -4.46 4.96
CA PRO A 18 1.02 -4.67 5.66
C PRO A 18 2.20 -4.10 4.86
N LEU A 19 3.15 -3.46 5.55
CA LEU A 19 4.36 -2.89 4.95
C LEU A 19 5.51 -3.90 5.01
N GLY A 20 5.85 -4.46 3.84
CA GLY A 20 7.11 -5.18 3.58
C GLY A 20 8.09 -4.30 2.80
N SER A 21 8.46 -4.68 1.58
CA SER A 21 9.24 -3.87 0.62
C SER A 21 8.53 -2.58 0.17
N GLY A 22 7.21 -2.52 0.33
CA GLY A 22 6.37 -1.42 -0.12
C GLY A 22 5.85 -1.57 -1.55
N GLU A 23 6.28 -2.58 -2.31
CA GLU A 23 5.84 -2.80 -3.70
C GLU A 23 4.33 -3.03 -3.80
N THR A 24 3.75 -3.79 -2.87
CA THR A 24 2.30 -3.99 -2.80
C THR A 24 1.56 -2.68 -2.60
N ALA A 25 2.05 -1.81 -1.70
CA ALA A 25 1.42 -0.52 -1.45
C ALA A 25 1.50 0.38 -2.70
N VAL A 26 2.66 0.40 -3.38
CA VAL A 26 2.86 1.16 -4.62
C VAL A 26 1.95 0.65 -5.74
N GLY A 27 1.94 -0.66 -5.99
CA GLY A 27 1.10 -1.27 -7.02
C GLY A 27 -0.38 -1.04 -6.76
N LEU A 28 -0.81 -1.08 -5.49
CA LEU A 28 -2.18 -0.79 -5.11
C LEU A 28 -2.55 0.67 -5.34
N VAL A 29 -1.69 1.63 -4.97
CA VAL A 29 -1.90 3.06 -5.26
C VAL A 29 -2.04 3.29 -6.76
N VAL A 30 -1.11 2.76 -7.55
CA VAL A 30 -1.12 2.92 -9.01
C VAL A 30 -2.38 2.33 -9.61
N GLY A 31 -2.73 1.08 -9.25
CA GLY A 31 -3.93 0.43 -9.75
C GLY A 31 -5.21 1.16 -9.38
N LEU A 32 -5.32 1.66 -8.14
CA LEU A 32 -6.45 2.46 -7.68
C LEU A 32 -6.60 3.75 -8.49
N VAL A 33 -5.50 4.48 -8.69
CA VAL A 33 -5.50 5.73 -9.48
C VAL A 33 -5.89 5.47 -10.93
N LEU A 34 -5.32 4.44 -11.58
CA LEU A 34 -5.64 4.09 -12.96
C LEU A 34 -7.11 3.68 -13.14
N GLU A 35 -7.71 3.08 -12.12
CA GLU A 35 -9.12 2.71 -12.11
C GLU A 35 -10.06 3.87 -11.78
N GLY A 36 -9.53 5.07 -11.53
CA GLY A 36 -10.31 6.25 -11.14
C GLY A 36 -10.80 6.19 -9.70
N LEU A 37 -10.13 5.42 -8.84
CA LEU A 37 -10.40 5.37 -7.41
C LEU A 37 -9.36 6.13 -6.59
N PRO A 38 -9.59 7.40 -6.21
CA PRO A 38 -8.70 8.15 -5.32
C PRO A 38 -8.80 7.69 -3.85
N THR A 39 -8.73 6.38 -3.60
CA THR A 39 -8.77 5.80 -2.25
C THR A 39 -7.39 5.87 -1.58
N PRO A 40 -7.27 6.46 -0.38
CA PRO A 40 -6.03 6.48 0.38
C PRO A 40 -5.52 5.08 0.72
N VAL A 41 -4.22 4.84 0.53
CA VAL A 41 -3.55 3.59 0.90
C VAL A 41 -2.64 3.85 2.10
N ARG A 42 -2.83 3.10 3.19
CA ARG A 42 -2.01 3.20 4.40
C ARG A 42 -1.26 1.89 4.60
N ALA A 43 0.06 1.94 4.53
CA ALA A 43 0.91 0.79 4.79
C ALA A 43 1.32 0.75 6.27
N VAL A 44 1.20 -0.43 6.90
CA VAL A 44 1.40 -0.61 8.34
C VAL A 44 2.49 -1.64 8.60
N VAL A 45 3.51 -1.27 9.37
CA VAL A 45 4.54 -2.22 9.83
C VAL A 45 3.95 -3.12 10.91
N VAL A 46 3.96 -4.44 10.68
CA VAL A 46 3.26 -5.43 11.55
C VAL A 46 4.18 -6.01 12.64
N VAL A 47 5.51 -5.93 12.48
CA VAL A 47 6.49 -6.46 13.45
C VAL A 47 7.12 -5.37 14.30
N ARG A 48 7.55 -5.71 15.54
CA ARG A 48 8.43 -4.82 16.31
C ARG A 48 9.65 -4.50 15.45
N PRO A 49 10.01 -3.21 15.26
CA PRO A 49 11.13 -2.85 14.42
C PRO A 49 12.40 -3.48 14.99
N SER A 50 12.88 -4.53 14.36
CA SER A 50 14.23 -5.04 14.61
C SER A 50 15.21 -4.16 13.83
N TRP A 51 16.47 -4.19 14.23
CA TRP A 51 17.53 -3.44 13.53
C TRP A 51 17.57 -3.77 12.03
N LEU A 52 17.25 -5.02 11.66
CA LEU A 52 17.13 -5.47 10.27
C LEU A 52 16.00 -4.76 9.51
N THR A 53 14.83 -4.57 10.12
CA THR A 53 13.72 -3.84 9.48
C THR A 53 14.09 -2.38 9.22
N ARG A 54 14.84 -1.77 10.14
CA ARG A 54 15.29 -0.37 10.01
C ARG A 54 16.33 -0.20 8.91
N VAL A 55 17.30 -1.11 8.83
CA VAL A 55 18.32 -1.12 7.77
C VAL A 55 17.67 -1.38 6.41
N TYR A 56 16.81 -2.40 6.30
CA TYR A 56 16.11 -2.72 5.06
C TYR A 56 15.29 -1.52 4.55
N ASN A 57 14.50 -0.88 5.41
CA ASN A 57 13.73 0.31 5.02
C ASN A 57 14.63 1.49 4.63
N SER A 58 15.79 1.66 5.26
CA SER A 58 16.72 2.75 4.93
C SER A 58 17.46 2.53 3.59
N VAL A 59 17.75 1.29 3.23
CA VAL A 59 18.33 0.93 1.92
C VAL A 59 17.28 1.05 0.82
N ALA A 60 16.06 0.55 1.07
CA ALA A 60 14.93 0.68 0.14
C ALA A 60 14.56 2.15 -0.13
N ALA A 61 14.66 3.03 0.87
CA ALA A 61 14.44 4.46 0.71
C ALA A 61 15.57 5.17 -0.09
N ARG A 62 16.80 4.65 -0.06
CA ARG A 62 17.95 5.22 -0.78
C ARG A 62 18.05 4.81 -2.25
N SER A 63 17.47 3.68 -2.64
CA SER A 63 17.50 3.21 -4.04
C SER A 63 16.62 4.03 -5.00
N LYS A 64 15.86 5.01 -4.50
CA LYS A 64 14.96 5.89 -5.28
C LYS A 64 15.49 7.32 -5.44
N ASN A 65 16.73 7.59 -5.06
CA ASN A 65 17.43 8.87 -5.28
C ASN A 65 18.65 8.65 -6.16
#